data_AF-A0A455UGA9-F1
#
_entry.id   AF-A0A455UGA9-F1
#
_cell.length_a   1.000
_cell.length_b   1.000
_cell.length_c   1.000
_cell.angle_alpha   90.00
_cell.angle_beta   90.00
_cell.angle_gamma   90.00
#
_symmetry.space_group_name_H-M   'P 1'
#
loop_
_entity.id
_entity.type
_entity.pdbx_description
1 polymer ?
#
loop_
_entity_poly.entity_id
_entity_poly.type
_entity_poly.pdbx_seq_one_letter_code
_entity_poly.pdbx_strand_id
1 'polypeptide(L)'
;MIDIIKTVETTTGATAVTGLSKMDMHWRQPEIKRTKTVCTYCGVGCSFEMWTRDRHILKVQPVVDAPANGISTCIKGKFAWDFVNSESA
;
A
#
# COMPACT_ATOMS: atom_id res chain seq x y z
N MET A 1 -19.56 16.67 -25.90
CA MET A 1 -20.19 15.46 -25.32
C MET A 1 -19.39 14.93 -24.14
N ILE A 2 -18.09 14.66 -24.28
CA ILE A 2 -17.22 14.18 -23.19
C ILE A 2 -17.19 15.13 -21.98
N ASP A 3 -17.10 16.44 -22.20
CA ASP A 3 -17.03 17.41 -21.09
C ASP A 3 -18.33 17.49 -20.28
N ILE A 4 -19.48 17.27 -20.93
CA ILE A 4 -20.78 17.17 -20.24
C ILE A 4 -20.80 15.92 -19.35
N ILE A 5 -20.33 14.78 -19.86
CA ILE A 5 -20.25 13.53 -19.09
C ILE A 5 -19.34 13.71 -17.87
N LYS A 6 -18.14 14.28 -18.02
CA LYS A 6 -17.23 14.56 -16.90
C LYS A 6 -17.87 15.48 -15.85
N THR A 7 -18.60 16.51 -16.29
CA THR A 7 -19.27 17.43 -15.39
C THR A 7 -20.38 16.72 -14.61
N VAL A 8 -21.19 15.90 -15.28
CA VAL A 8 -22.26 15.11 -14.64
C VAL A 8 -21.70 14.03 -13.71
N GLU A 9 -20.65 13.30 -14.11
CA GLU A 9 -19.99 12.29 -13.27
C GLU A 9 -19.44 12.90 -11.97
N THR A 10 -18.78 14.06 -12.08
CA THR A 10 -18.19 14.74 -10.92
C THR A 10 -19.25 15.25 -9.95
N THR A 11 -20.37 15.74 -10.48
CA THR A 11 -21.44 16.40 -9.71
C THR A 11 -22.43 15.42 -9.09
N THR A 12 -22.76 14.33 -9.78
CA THR A 12 -23.84 13.41 -9.37
C THR A 12 -23.34 12.19 -8.59
N GLY A 13 -22.13 11.69 -8.88
CA GLY A 13 -21.65 10.42 -8.31
C GLY A 13 -20.29 10.49 -7.63
N ALA A 14 -19.29 11.10 -8.29
CA ALA A 14 -17.91 11.00 -7.84
C ALA A 14 -17.68 11.62 -6.45
N THR A 15 -18.33 12.75 -6.16
CA THR A 15 -18.17 13.45 -4.88
C THR A 15 -18.71 12.64 -3.70
N ALA A 16 -19.93 12.10 -3.84
CA ALA A 16 -20.55 11.29 -2.79
C ALA A 16 -19.81 9.97 -2.57
N VAL A 17 -19.45 9.26 -3.64
CA VAL A 17 -18.72 7.98 -3.55
C VAL A 17 -17.30 8.18 -2.99
N THR A 18 -16.59 9.22 -3.43
CA THR A 18 -15.25 9.53 -2.91
C THR A 18 -15.32 9.97 -1.44
N GLY A 19 -16.36 10.71 -1.04
CA GLY A 19 -16.61 11.07 0.35
C GLY A 19 -16.76 9.82 1.23
N LEU A 20 -17.63 8.89 0.82
CA LEU A 20 -17.84 7.62 1.53
C LEU A 20 -16.54 6.80 1.60
N SER A 21 -15.81 6.70 0.48
CA SER A 21 -14.55 5.96 0.40
C SER A 21 -13.47 6.56 1.32
N LYS A 22 -13.38 7.89 1.42
CA LYS A 22 -12.44 8.57 2.34
C LYS A 22 -12.80 8.32 3.80
N MET A 23 -14.09 8.28 4.14
CA MET A 23 -14.54 7.97 5.50
C MET A 23 -14.19 6.54 5.89
N ASP A 24 -14.50 5.55 5.05
CA ASP A 24 -14.13 4.15 5.26
C ASP A 24 -12.60 3.97 5.37
N MET A 25 -11.83 4.64 4.51
CA MET A 25 -10.37 4.62 4.57
C MET A 25 -9.84 5.14 5.90
N HIS A 26 -10.41 6.23 6.43
CA HIS A 26 -10.01 6.80 7.71
C HIS A 26 -10.33 5.87 8.89
N TRP A 27 -11.51 5.25 8.89
CA TRP A 27 -11.90 4.29 9.93
C TRP A 27 -11.02 3.04 9.99
N ARG A 28 -10.42 2.63 8.86
CA ARG A 28 -9.49 1.48 8.82
C ARG A 28 -8.07 1.81 9.30
N GLN A 29 -7.67 3.09 9.34
CA GLN A 29 -6.29 3.47 9.69
C GLN A 29 -5.83 2.95 11.07
N PRO A 30 -6.64 3.01 12.14
CA PRO A 30 -6.20 2.58 13.48
C PRO A 30 -5.85 1.09 13.60
N GLU A 31 -6.40 0.24 12.72
CA GLU A 31 -6.13 -1.20 12.71
C GLU A 31 -4.79 -1.53 12.03
N ILE A 32 -4.24 -0.60 11.24
CA ILE A 32 -3.04 -0.82 10.44
C ILE A 32 -1.79 -0.52 11.27
N LYS A 33 -0.98 -1.54 11.48
CA LYS A 33 0.34 -1.40 12.09
C LYS A 33 1.39 -1.17 11.01
N ARG A 34 2.30 -0.23 11.27
CA ARG A 34 3.40 0.12 10.36
C ARG A 34 4.72 -0.25 11.02
N THR A 35 5.45 -1.19 10.43
CA THR A 35 6.70 -1.71 10.97
C THR A 35 7.83 -1.51 9.97
N LYS A 36 8.90 -0.84 10.39
CA LYS A 36 10.11 -0.71 9.57
C LYS A 36 10.87 -2.03 9.54
N THR A 37 11.24 -2.48 8.35
CA THR A 37 11.96 -3.74 8.12
C THR A 37 12.99 -3.60 7.00
N VAL A 38 13.77 -4.66 6.79
CA VAL A 38 14.74 -4.80 5.72
C VAL A 38 14.39 -5.99 4.81
N CYS A 39 14.59 -5.82 3.51
CA CYS A 39 14.36 -6.82 2.48
C CYS A 39 15.32 -8.03 2.61
N THR A 40 14.79 -9.25 2.53
CA THR A 40 15.54 -10.50 2.74
C THR A 40 16.06 -11.16 1.46
N TYR A 41 15.80 -10.59 0.27
CA TYR A 41 16.07 -11.30 -1.00
C TYR A 41 17.52 -11.28 -1.50
N CYS A 42 18.15 -10.10 -1.59
CA CYS A 42 19.35 -9.93 -2.42
C CYS A 42 20.53 -9.24 -1.74
N GLY A 43 20.46 -9.02 -0.42
CA GLY A 43 21.58 -8.45 0.35
C GLY A 43 21.81 -6.94 0.21
N VAL A 44 21.16 -6.25 -0.74
CA VAL A 44 21.22 -4.78 -0.87
C VAL A 44 20.70 -4.07 0.39
N GLY A 45 19.80 -4.71 1.15
CA GLY A 45 19.27 -4.15 2.38
C GLY A 45 18.23 -3.05 2.18
N CYS A 46 17.39 -3.17 1.15
CA CYS A 46 16.29 -2.22 0.92
C CYS A 46 15.41 -2.09 2.18
N SER A 47 15.13 -0.85 2.60
CA SER A 47 14.30 -0.57 3.77
C SER A 47 12.83 -0.38 3.38
N PHE A 48 11.94 -1.03 4.11
CA PHE A 48 10.49 -0.97 3.88
C PHE A 48 9.73 -0.63 5.16
N GLU A 49 8.61 0.03 4.99
CA GLU A 49 7.54 0.08 5.97
C GLU A 49 6.49 -0.96 5.57
N MET A 50 6.43 -2.05 6.35
CA MET A 50 5.41 -3.09 6.21
C MET A 50 4.14 -2.62 6.91
N TRP A 51 3.05 -2.55 6.15
CA TRP A 51 1.73 -2.27 6.68
C TRP A 51 1.03 -3.60 6.91
N THR A 52 0.70 -3.89 8.15
CA THR A 52 0.05 -5.14 8.55
C THR A 52 -1.27 -4.86 9.25
N ARG A 53 -2.19 -5.81 9.12
CA ARG A 53 -3.37 -5.92 9.97
C ARG A 53 -3.41 -7.35 10.47
N ASP A 54 -3.43 -7.51 11.78
CA ASP A 54 -3.25 -8.79 12.45
C ASP A 54 -1.96 -9.50 11.98
N ARG A 55 -2.09 -10.67 11.33
CA ARG A 55 -0.99 -11.47 10.78
C ARG A 55 -0.87 -11.39 9.25
N HIS A 56 -1.55 -10.42 8.62
CA HIS A 56 -1.54 -10.25 7.17
C HIS A 56 -0.79 -8.99 6.76
N ILE A 57 0.04 -9.11 5.72
CA ILE A 57 0.71 -7.99 5.07
C ILE A 57 -0.28 -7.38 4.09
N LEU A 58 -0.61 -6.10 4.27
CA LEU A 58 -1.50 -5.35 3.39
C LEU A 58 -0.74 -4.64 2.27
N LYS A 59 0.42 -4.08 2.62
CA LYS A 59 1.22 -3.25 1.72
C LYS A 59 2.68 -3.23 2.15
N VAL A 60 3.57 -3.28 1.17
CA VAL A 60 5.01 -3.05 1.35
C VAL A 60 5.36 -1.69 0.76
N GLN A 61 5.69 -0.73 1.61
CA GLN A 61 5.95 0.66 1.22
C GLN A 61 7.45 0.97 1.33
N PRO A 62 8.14 1.33 0.23
CA PRO A 62 9.49 1.89 0.33
C PRO A 62 9.45 3.28 0.96
N VAL A 63 10.53 3.61 1.66
CA VAL A 63 10.68 4.87 2.39
C VAL A 63 11.65 5.77 1.63
N VAL A 64 11.26 7.01 1.38
CA VAL A 64 12.03 7.94 0.52
C VAL A 64 13.43 8.20 1.06
N ASP A 65 13.57 8.24 2.38
CA ASP A 65 14.80 8.48 3.13
C ASP A 65 15.65 7.21 3.35
N ALA A 66 15.26 6.07 2.76
CA ALA A 66 16.00 4.83 2.91
C ALA A 66 17.39 4.92 2.25
N PRO A 67 18.49 4.67 2.98
CA PRO A 67 19.84 4.94 2.50
C PRO A 67 20.25 4.06 1.31
N ALA A 68 19.78 2.82 1.27
CA ALA A 68 20.19 1.86 0.23
C ALA A 68 19.36 1.98 -1.05
N ASN A 69 18.08 2.34 -0.94
CA ASN A 69 17.14 2.17 -2.04
C ASN A 69 16.22 3.37 -2.29
N GLY A 70 16.09 4.30 -1.32
CA GLY A 70 15.06 5.33 -1.34
C GLY A 70 13.70 4.73 -1.70
N ILE A 71 13.12 5.19 -2.82
CA ILE A 71 11.83 4.69 -3.33
C ILE A 71 11.99 3.45 -4.25
N SER A 72 13.16 3.25 -4.83
CA SER A 72 13.40 2.22 -5.86
C SER A 72 13.44 0.82 -5.27
N THR A 73 12.65 -0.10 -5.84
CA THR A 73 12.54 -1.48 -5.35
C THR A 73 12.42 -2.45 -6.50
N CYS A 74 13.01 -3.65 -6.38
CA CYS A 74 12.78 -4.73 -7.34
C CYS A 74 11.44 -5.44 -7.08
N ILE A 75 10.99 -6.22 -8.07
CA ILE A 75 9.74 -6.99 -7.99
C ILE A 75 9.69 -7.93 -6.77
N LYS A 76 10.81 -8.58 -6.45
CA LYS A 76 10.90 -9.51 -5.32
C LYS A 76 10.63 -8.80 -3.99
N GLY A 77 11.37 -7.73 -3.72
CA GLY A 77 11.23 -6.97 -2.48
C GLY A 77 9.88 -6.25 -2.37
N LYS A 78 9.25 -5.90 -3.49
CA LYS A 78 7.97 -5.17 -3.47
C LYS A 78 6.76 -6.09 -3.30
N PHE A 79 6.78 -7.28 -3.91
CA PHE A 79 5.56 -8.10 -4.05
C PHE A 79 5.69 -9.55 -3.56
N ALA A 80 6.89 -10.16 -3.55
CA ALA A 80 7.00 -11.62 -3.43
C ALA A 80 6.87 -12.18 -1.99
N TRP A 81 6.11 -11.55 -1.11
CA TRP A 81 6.03 -11.87 0.32
C TRP A 81 4.99 -12.96 0.68
N ASP A 82 4.39 -13.61 -0.31
CA ASP A 82 3.30 -14.58 -0.11
C ASP A 82 3.71 -15.79 0.73
N PHE A 83 5.02 -16.10 0.78
CA PHE A 83 5.58 -17.19 1.59
C PHE A 83 5.39 -16.98 3.11
N VAL A 84 5.16 -15.74 3.57
CA VAL A 84 5.04 -15.45 5.01
C VAL A 84 3.82 -16.13 5.64
N ASN A 85 2.76 -16.37 4.86
CA ASN A 85 1.52 -17.02 5.30
C ASN A 85 1.18 -18.25 4.43
N SER A 86 2.16 -18.85 3.75
CA SER A 86 1.90 -20.04 2.94
C SER A 86 1.63 -21.25 3.83
N GLU A 87 0.62 -22.05 3.48
CA GLU A 87 0.28 -23.29 4.19
C GLU A 87 1.33 -24.40 4.03
N SER A 88 2.16 -24.31 2.99
CA SER A 88 3.17 -25.31 2.63
C SER A 88 4.52 -25.15 3.35
N ALA A 89 4.56 -24.36 4.44
CA ALA A 89 5.78 -24.08 5.19
C ALA A 89 6.10 -25.16 6.23
#